data_AF-A0A0D2RX53-F1
#
_entry.id   AF-A0A0D2RX53-F1
#
_cell.length_a   1.000
_cell.length_b   1.000
_cell.length_c   1.000
_cell.angle_alpha   90.00
_cell.angle_beta   90.00
_cell.angle_gamma   90.00
#
_symmetry.space_group_name_H-M   'P 1'
#
loop_
_entity.id
_entity.type
_entity.pdbx_description
1 polymer ?
#
loop_
_entity_poly.entity_id
_entity_poly.type
_entity_poly.pdbx_seq_one_letter_code
_entity_poly.pdbx_strand_id
1 'polypeptide(L)'
;MMGLMLHENAKNLLTRQLYKDALEVLTMGEEAFSLCDPKVLEFIDNVPILQIDMVWCYFLLRDISWLSVAGIRLEKAREGLERCHGKDCSRVRLLQAGCQPELALHMRLELLEGVVAYHNGQLDKSKKALTSAQAKFSQ
;
A
#
# COMPACT_ATOMS: atom_id res chain seq x y z
N MET A 1 -16.51 8.76 6.22
CA MET A 1 -16.98 8.77 4.83
C MET A 1 -16.07 9.60 3.92
N MET A 2 -15.63 10.80 4.33
CA MET A 2 -14.70 11.65 3.56
C MET A 2 -13.39 10.95 3.13
N GLY A 3 -12.71 10.21 4.02
CA GLY A 3 -11.47 9.51 3.68
C GLY A 3 -11.61 8.48 2.54
N LEU A 4 -12.73 7.74 2.50
CA LEU A 4 -13.02 6.79 1.43
C LEU A 4 -13.23 7.50 0.07
N MET A 5 -13.99 8.60 0.09
CA MET A 5 -14.23 9.41 -1.12
C MET A 5 -12.94 10.03 -1.65
N LEU A 6 -12.10 10.57 -0.77
CA LEU A 6 -10.79 11.12 -1.16
C LEU A 6 -9.87 10.05 -1.72
N HIS A 7 -9.84 8.85 -1.13
CA HIS A 7 -9.05 7.75 -1.67
C HIS A 7 -9.51 7.33 -3.08
N GLU A 8 -10.81 7.27 -3.33
CA GLU A 8 -11.35 6.98 -4.66
C GLU A 8 -11.01 8.09 -5.68
N ASN A 9 -11.07 9.35 -5.27
CA ASN A 9 -10.63 10.48 -6.10
C ASN A 9 -9.14 10.39 -6.44
N ALA A 10 -8.30 10.02 -5.47
CA ALA A 10 -6.88 9.81 -5.71
C ALA A 10 -6.61 8.66 -6.69
N LYS A 11 -7.35 7.55 -6.62
CA LYS A 11 -7.25 6.46 -7.61
C LYS A 11 -7.54 6.94 -9.02
N ASN A 12 -8.54 7.80 -9.21
CA ASN A 12 -8.82 8.41 -10.50
C ASN A 12 -7.69 9.34 -11.00
N LEU A 13 -6.96 10.00 -10.10
CA LEU A 13 -5.77 10.78 -10.47
C LEU A 13 -4.59 9.88 -10.82
N LEU A 14 -4.40 8.77 -10.10
CA LEU A 14 -3.38 7.76 -10.37
C LEU A 14 -3.54 7.12 -11.76
N THR A 15 -4.77 6.78 -12.17
CA THR A 15 -5.03 6.23 -13.51
C THR A 15 -4.73 7.23 -14.63
N ARG A 16 -4.89 8.52 -14.33
CA ARG A 16 -4.54 9.65 -15.22
C ARG A 16 -3.06 10.08 -15.13
N GLN A 17 -2.25 9.37 -14.34
CA GLN A 17 -0.83 9.65 -14.13
C GLN A 17 -0.52 11.02 -13.50
N LEU A 18 -1.49 11.62 -12.80
CA LEU A 18 -1.35 12.90 -12.11
C LEU A 18 -0.83 12.66 -10.68
N TYR A 19 0.43 12.23 -10.57
CA TYR A 19 0.96 11.69 -9.30
C TYR A 19 1.13 12.73 -8.18
N LYS A 20 1.42 13.99 -8.52
CA LYS A 20 1.50 15.07 -7.52
C LYS A 20 0.13 15.36 -6.93
N ASP A 21 -0.85 15.60 -7.80
CA ASP A 21 -2.23 15.85 -7.40
C ASP A 21 -2.81 14.65 -6.63
N ALA A 22 -2.52 13.42 -7.09
CA ALA A 22 -2.92 12.21 -6.38
C ALA A 22 -2.33 12.18 -4.97
N LEU A 23 -1.04 12.52 -4.81
CA LEU A 23 -0.39 12.54 -3.50
C LEU A 23 -1.00 13.59 -2.55
N GLU A 24 -1.36 14.77 -3.07
CA GLU A 24 -2.07 15.79 -2.29
C GLU A 24 -3.42 15.27 -1.79
N VAL A 25 -4.22 14.67 -2.68
CA VAL A 25 -5.52 14.09 -2.31
C VAL A 25 -5.38 12.91 -1.35
N LEU A 26 -4.36 12.06 -1.51
CA LEU A 26 -4.07 10.96 -0.58
C LEU A 26 -3.69 11.50 0.80
N THR A 27 -2.95 12.60 0.87
CA THR A 27 -2.59 13.26 2.14
C THR A 27 -3.84 13.77 2.85
N MET A 28 -4.75 14.42 2.13
CA MET A 28 -6.06 14.81 2.69
C MET A 28 -6.89 13.59 3.15
N GLY A 29 -6.81 12.49 2.41
CA GLY A 29 -7.45 11.23 2.77
C GLY A 29 -6.90 10.65 4.07
N GLU A 30 -5.58 10.63 4.23
CA GLU A 30 -4.87 10.22 5.46
C GLU A 30 -5.31 11.07 6.65
N GLU A 31 -5.34 12.39 6.50
CA GLU A 31 -5.84 13.33 7.53
C GLU A 31 -7.29 13.01 7.91
N ALA A 32 -8.17 12.80 6.93
CA ALA A 32 -9.56 12.44 7.19
C ALA A 32 -9.71 11.09 7.92
N PHE A 33 -8.85 10.11 7.64
CA PHE A 33 -8.83 8.85 8.40
C PHE A 33 -8.32 9.05 9.83
N SER A 34 -7.34 9.94 10.05
CA SER A 34 -6.81 10.21 11.39
C SER A 34 -7.83 10.79 12.37
N LEU A 35 -8.92 11.38 11.85
CA LEU A 35 -10.04 11.90 12.64
C LEU A 35 -11.07 10.82 13.03
N CYS A 36 -10.95 9.59 12.50
CA CYS A 36 -11.86 8.49 12.80
C CYS A 36 -11.45 7.74 14.08
N ASP A 37 -12.39 7.02 14.69
CA ASP A 37 -12.08 6.14 15.83
C ASP A 37 -11.05 5.06 15.41
N PRO A 38 -9.88 4.99 16.07
CA PRO A 38 -8.85 4.00 15.76
C PRO A 38 -9.38 2.57 15.77
N LYS A 39 -10.34 2.24 16.65
CA LYS A 39 -10.94 0.89 16.70
C LYS A 39 -11.70 0.55 15.44
N VAL A 40 -12.32 1.54 14.78
CA VAL A 40 -12.99 1.32 13.50
C VAL A 40 -11.95 1.13 12.39
N LEU A 41 -10.87 1.90 12.43
CA LEU A 41 -9.78 1.80 11.44
C LEU A 41 -9.07 0.45 11.47
N GLU A 42 -9.03 -0.23 12.62
CA GLU A 42 -8.46 -1.57 12.76
C GLU A 42 -9.16 -2.66 11.93
N PHE A 43 -10.40 -2.41 11.48
CA PHE A 43 -11.20 -3.38 10.73
C PHE A 43 -11.30 -3.06 9.23
N ILE A 44 -10.60 -2.04 8.73
CA ILE A 44 -10.65 -1.64 7.32
C ILE A 44 -9.25 -1.65 6.71
N ASP A 45 -9.14 -2.13 5.47
CA ASP A 45 -7.89 -2.15 4.72
C ASP A 45 -7.64 -0.87 3.91
N ASN A 46 -8.58 0.08 3.91
CA ASN A 46 -8.45 1.35 3.19
C ASN A 46 -7.22 2.15 3.61
N VAL A 47 -6.91 2.22 4.91
CA VAL A 47 -5.74 2.95 5.41
C VAL A 47 -4.45 2.31 4.88
N PRO A 48 -4.22 0.99 5.02
CA PRO A 48 -3.09 0.31 4.37
C PRO A 48 -2.98 0.51 2.86
N ILE A 49 -4.10 0.41 2.12
CA ILE A 49 -4.09 0.60 0.66
C ILE A 49 -3.70 2.05 0.33
N LEU A 50 -4.20 3.03 1.09
CA LEU A 50 -3.83 4.44 0.94
C LEU A 50 -2.32 4.64 1.16
N GLN A 51 -1.73 4.00 2.17
CA GLN A 51 -0.28 4.06 2.39
C GLN A 51 0.50 3.51 1.19
N ILE A 52 0.07 2.39 0.62
CA ILE A 52 0.69 1.79 -0.58
C ILE A 52 0.58 2.74 -1.78
N ASP A 53 -0.56 3.40 -1.96
CA ASP A 53 -0.76 4.36 -3.04
C ASP A 53 0.09 5.63 -2.89
N MET A 54 0.31 6.11 -1.66
CA MET A 54 1.24 7.21 -1.40
C MET A 54 2.68 6.83 -1.75
N VAL A 55 3.13 5.64 -1.35
CA VAL A 55 4.48 5.17 -1.68
C VAL A 55 4.64 4.91 -3.18
N TRP A 56 3.59 4.47 -3.86
CA TRP A 56 3.58 4.38 -5.32
C TRP A 56 3.75 5.75 -5.99
N CYS A 57 3.11 6.81 -5.45
CA CYS A 57 3.35 8.18 -5.91
C CYS A 57 4.81 8.57 -5.71
N TYR A 58 5.40 8.32 -4.54
CA TYR A 58 6.81 8.61 -4.27
C TYR A 58 7.73 7.95 -5.29
N PHE A 59 7.50 6.66 -5.56
CA PHE A 59 8.25 5.89 -6.55
C PHE A 59 8.14 6.49 -7.96
N LEU A 60 6.93 6.83 -8.40
CA LEU A 60 6.71 7.37 -9.75
C LEU A 60 7.17 8.82 -9.92
N LEU A 61 7.16 9.61 -8.85
CA LEU A 61 7.74 10.95 -8.81
C LEU A 61 9.28 10.92 -8.81
N ARG A 62 9.89 9.76 -8.56
CA ARG A 62 11.35 9.52 -8.57
C ARG A 62 12.13 10.43 -7.62
N ASP A 63 11.50 10.82 -6.52
CA ASP A 63 12.11 11.68 -5.52
C ASP A 63 12.57 10.84 -4.33
N ILE A 64 13.89 10.65 -4.25
CA ILE A 64 14.52 9.81 -3.22
C ILE A 64 14.40 10.39 -1.81
N SER A 65 14.06 11.67 -1.67
CA SER A 65 13.89 12.30 -0.36
C SER A 65 12.78 11.64 0.46
N TRP A 66 11.80 11.01 -0.21
CA TRP A 66 10.70 10.29 0.40
C TRP A 66 11.05 8.86 0.82
N LEU A 67 12.25 8.36 0.52
CA LEU A 67 12.61 6.96 0.73
C LEU A 67 12.52 6.53 2.20
N SER A 68 12.96 7.39 3.14
CA SER A 68 12.88 7.12 4.58
C SER A 68 11.43 7.00 5.05
N VAL A 69 10.57 7.91 4.58
CA VAL A 69 9.13 7.92 4.87
C VAL A 69 8.44 6.72 4.22
N ALA A 70 8.84 6.35 3.00
CA ALA A 70 8.29 5.22 2.26
C ALA A 70 8.39 3.91 3.06
N GLY A 71 9.55 3.63 3.67
CA GLY A 71 9.73 2.44 4.49
C GLY A 71 8.74 2.34 5.66
N ILE A 72 8.58 3.45 6.40
CA ILE A 72 7.65 3.51 7.55
C ILE A 72 6.20 3.32 7.08
N ARG A 73 5.83 3.92 5.95
CA ARG A 73 4.48 3.78 5.38
C ARG A 73 4.18 2.35 4.95
N LEU A 74 5.14 1.66 4.32
CA LEU A 74 4.98 0.25 3.91
C LEU A 74 4.89 -0.70 5.11
N GLU A 75 5.65 -0.46 6.17
CA GLU A 75 5.55 -1.25 7.41
C GLU A 75 4.15 -1.13 8.04
N LYS A 76 3.63 0.10 8.16
CA LYS A 76 2.25 0.34 8.61
C LYS A 76 1.22 -0.33 7.69
N ALA A 77 1.44 -0.30 6.39
CA ALA A 77 0.55 -0.95 5.43
C ALA A 77 0.54 -2.47 5.64
N ARG A 78 1.71 -3.10 5.81
CA ARG A 78 1.83 -4.53 6.08
C ARG A 78 1.10 -4.93 7.36
N GLU A 79 1.36 -4.24 8.46
CA GLU A 79 0.69 -4.51 9.74
C GLU A 79 -0.83 -4.38 9.65
N GLY A 80 -1.32 -3.35 8.96
CA GLY A 80 -2.75 -3.14 8.80
C GLY A 80 -3.41 -4.16 7.87
N LEU A 81 -2.76 -4.57 6.78
CA LEU A 81 -3.27 -5.67 5.94
C LEU A 81 -3.29 -7.00 6.69
N GLU A 82 -2.24 -7.32 7.46
CA GLU A 82 -2.21 -8.54 8.29
C GLU A 82 -3.32 -8.56 9.33
N ARG A 83 -3.65 -7.40 9.91
CA ARG A 83 -4.77 -7.24 10.86
C ARG A 83 -6.12 -7.45 10.19
N CYS A 84 -6.34 -6.82 9.03
CA CYS A 84 -7.65 -6.85 8.34
C CYS A 84 -7.91 -8.19 7.65
N HIS A 85 -6.89 -8.77 7.02
CA HIS A 85 -7.02 -9.99 6.21
C HIS A 85 -6.76 -11.28 7.02
N GLY A 86 -6.27 -11.13 8.25
CA GLY A 86 -5.82 -12.23 9.12
C GLY A 86 -4.43 -12.75 8.71
N LYS A 87 -3.71 -13.41 9.65
CA LYS A 87 -2.44 -14.09 9.34
C LYS A 87 -2.62 -15.01 8.12
N ASP A 88 -1.70 -14.89 7.17
CA ASP A 88 -1.73 -15.59 5.89
C ASP A 88 -3.00 -15.36 5.05
N CYS A 89 -3.64 -14.18 5.07
CA CYS A 89 -4.89 -13.92 4.33
C CYS A 89 -6.01 -14.94 4.65
N SER A 90 -5.97 -15.60 5.82
CA SER A 90 -6.86 -16.72 6.15
C SER A 90 -8.34 -16.33 6.18
N ARG A 91 -8.67 -15.10 6.60
CA ARG A 91 -10.06 -14.60 6.57
C ARG A 91 -10.52 -14.27 5.16
N VAL A 92 -9.62 -13.82 4.29
CA VAL A 92 -9.94 -13.37 2.93
C VAL A 92 -10.03 -14.56 1.96
N ARG A 93 -9.09 -15.51 2.05
CA ARG A 93 -9.11 -16.76 1.26
C ARG A 93 -10.38 -17.58 1.49
N LEU A 94 -10.93 -17.54 2.70
CA LEU A 94 -12.19 -18.21 3.05
C LEU A 94 -13.41 -17.54 2.40
N LEU A 95 -13.37 -16.22 2.20
CA LEU A 95 -14.50 -15.42 1.73
C LEU A 95 -14.51 -15.20 0.21
N GLN A 96 -13.36 -15.26 -0.44
CA GLN A 96 -13.20 -14.76 -1.81
C GLN A 96 -12.68 -15.77 -2.85
N ALA A 97 -12.54 -17.05 -2.49
CA ALA A 97 -12.29 -18.16 -3.45
C ALA A 97 -11.19 -17.90 -4.51
N GLY A 98 -10.09 -17.22 -4.14
CA GLY A 98 -8.97 -16.94 -5.05
C GLY A 98 -9.05 -15.62 -5.84
N CYS A 99 -9.70 -14.59 -5.29
CA CYS A 99 -9.83 -13.29 -5.94
C CYS A 99 -8.46 -12.64 -6.25
N GLN A 100 -8.33 -12.14 -7.48
CA GLN A 100 -7.14 -11.49 -8.05
C GLN A 100 -6.76 -10.10 -7.48
N PRO A 101 -7.68 -9.25 -6.97
CA PRO A 101 -7.35 -7.92 -6.47
C PRO A 101 -6.39 -7.91 -5.28
N GLU A 102 -6.54 -8.85 -4.35
CA GLU A 102 -5.74 -8.93 -3.13
C GLU A 102 -4.33 -9.45 -3.43
N LEU A 103 -4.23 -10.38 -4.38
CA LEU A 103 -2.94 -10.82 -4.91
C LEU A 103 -2.17 -9.65 -5.53
N ALA A 104 -2.85 -8.83 -6.34
CA ALA A 104 -2.26 -7.63 -6.94
C ALA A 104 -1.84 -6.59 -5.89
N LEU A 105 -2.63 -6.44 -4.82
CA LEU A 105 -2.30 -5.55 -3.70
C LEU A 105 -1.02 -6.01 -2.97
N HIS A 106 -0.93 -7.29 -2.59
CA HIS A 106 0.25 -7.84 -1.93
C HIS A 106 1.48 -7.83 -2.83
N MET A 107 1.30 -8.11 -4.13
CA MET A 107 2.36 -7.98 -5.12
C MET A 107 2.92 -6.56 -5.17
N ARG A 108 2.04 -5.53 -5.20
CA ARG A 108 2.45 -4.12 -5.20
C ARG A 108 3.16 -3.72 -3.91
N LEU A 109 2.68 -4.18 -2.76
CA LEU A 109 3.34 -3.97 -1.46
C LEU A 109 4.77 -4.54 -1.49
N GLU A 110 4.93 -5.82 -1.84
CA GLU A 110 6.23 -6.50 -1.84
C GLU A 110 7.20 -5.92 -2.87
N LEU A 111 6.70 -5.47 -4.03
CA LEU A 111 7.51 -4.75 -5.01
C LEU A 111 8.11 -3.48 -4.40
N LEU A 112 7.28 -2.64 -3.76
CA LEU A 112 7.70 -1.38 -3.16
C LEU A 112 8.65 -1.59 -1.98
N GLU A 113 8.40 -2.62 -1.15
CA GLU A 113 9.33 -3.00 -0.07
C GLU A 113 10.68 -3.43 -0.63
N GLY A 114 10.68 -4.16 -1.75
CA GLY A 114 11.89 -4.56 -2.45
C GLY A 114 12.70 -3.37 -2.95
N VAL A 115 12.03 -2.36 -3.51
CA VAL A 115 12.64 -1.09 -3.94
C VAL A 115 13.23 -0.33 -2.76
N VAL A 116 12.46 -0.17 -1.67
CA VAL A 116 12.93 0.54 -0.47
C VAL A 116 14.13 -0.19 0.15
N ALA A 117 14.06 -1.51 0.28
CA ALA A 117 15.17 -2.31 0.81
C ALA A 117 16.43 -2.21 -0.05
N TYR A 118 16.30 -2.15 -1.38
CA TYR A 118 17.43 -1.98 -2.28
C TYR A 118 18.16 -0.66 -2.02
N HIS A 119 17.42 0.44 -1.99
CA HIS A 119 18.01 1.77 -1.76
C HIS A 119 18.56 1.95 -0.33
N ASN A 120 18.07 1.17 0.64
CA ASN A 120 18.62 1.12 1.99
C ASN A 120 19.82 0.15 2.15
N GLY A 121 20.33 -0.43 1.06
CA GLY A 121 21.47 -1.36 1.08
C GLY A 121 21.15 -2.76 1.60
N GLN A 122 19.88 -3.09 1.83
CA GLN A 122 19.42 -4.38 2.36
C GLN A 122 19.15 -5.37 1.22
N LEU A 123 20.20 -5.75 0.50
CA LEU A 123 20.09 -6.53 -0.75
C LEU A 123 19.39 -7.89 -0.58
N ASP A 124 19.64 -8.60 0.52
CA ASP A 124 18.97 -9.89 0.78
C ASP A 124 17.46 -9.75 0.96
N LYS A 125 17.03 -8.71 1.69
CA LYS A 125 15.60 -8.41 1.88
C LYS A 125 14.97 -7.97 0.57
N SER A 126 15.66 -7.12 -0.17
CA SER A 126 15.21 -6.68 -1.50
C SER A 126 14.99 -7.87 -2.42
N LYS A 127 15.98 -8.76 -2.54
CA LYS A 127 15.88 -9.95 -3.39
C LYS A 127 14.70 -10.83 -3.00
N LYS A 128 14.51 -11.08 -1.70
CA LYS A 128 13.38 -11.88 -1.18
C LYS A 128 12.03 -11.25 -1.54
N ALA A 129 11.86 -9.95 -1.27
CA ALA A 129 10.64 -9.23 -1.55
C ALA A 129 10.32 -9.19 -3.06
N LEU A 130 11.30 -8.87 -3.90
CA LEU A 130 11.13 -8.83 -5.36
C LEU A 130 10.84 -10.21 -5.96
N THR A 131 11.48 -11.27 -5.46
CA THR A 131 11.19 -12.65 -5.89
C THR A 131 9.76 -13.04 -5.53
N SER A 132 9.31 -12.68 -4.33
CA SER A 132 7.95 -12.94 -3.87
C SER A 132 6.92 -12.16 -4.71
N ALA A 133 7.18 -10.89 -5.02
CA ALA A 133 6.33 -10.10 -5.91
C ALA A 133 6.27 -10.70 -7.32
N GLN A 134 7.40 -11.13 -7.88
CA GLN A 134 7.46 -11.77 -9.20
C GLN A 134 6.66 -13.08 -9.25
N ALA A 135 6.73 -13.89 -8.18
CA ALA A 135 5.96 -15.12 -8.09
C ALA A 135 4.45 -14.83 -8.10
N LYS A 136 4.00 -13.76 -7.41
CA LYS A 136 2.59 -13.34 -7.41
C LYS A 136 2.14 -12.76 -8.76
N PHE A 137 3.02 -12.06 -9.48
CA PHE A 137 2.73 -11.55 -10.83
C PHE A 137 2.52 -12.66 -11.86
N SER A 138 3.14 -13.83 -11.64
CA SER A 138 3.14 -14.95 -12.59
C SER A 138 2.01 -15.96 -12.36
N GLN A 139 1.11 -15.71 -11.39
CA GLN A 139 -0.07 -16.53 -11.07
C GLN A 139 -1.30 -16.00 -11.80
#